data_AF-A0A177LGJ2-F1
#
_entry.id   AF-A0A177LGJ2-F1
#
_cell.length_a   1.000
_cell.length_b   1.000
_cell.length_c   1.000
_cell.angle_alpha   90.00
_cell.angle_beta   90.00
_cell.angle_gamma   90.00
#
_symmetry.space_group_name_H-M   'P 1'
#
loop_
_entity.id
_entity.type
_entity.pdbx_description
1 polymer ?
#
loop_
_entity_poly.entity_id
_entity_poly.type
_entity_poly.pdbx_seq_one_letter_code
_entity_poly.pdbx_strand_id
1 'polypeptide(L)'
;MQKTVYDKSELRNFVNDSISGKVKTLEFYLNFSLEASRDIKKTSKYDSIREEIQEEIYLLDKQMVSLKNMQREMRRVLNSVSDKVKLGSLVITNKARFYISVSLGEFFFEGDRFYAISPESPMAQTMMGMQAGDSFILNRIGQEIVEVF
;
A
#
# COMPACT_ATOMS: atom_id res chain seq x y z
N MET A 1 11.10 -4.17 28.36
CA MET A 1 10.40 -3.57 27.21
C MET A 1 9.11 -4.35 27.02
N GLN A 2 7.95 -3.70 27.10
CA GLN A 2 6.66 -4.37 26.87
C GLN A 2 6.63 -4.86 25.42
N LYS A 3 6.36 -6.15 25.20
CA LYS A 3 6.06 -6.67 23.87
C LYS A 3 4.74 -6.06 23.44
N THR A 4 4.77 -5.10 22.51
CA THR A 4 3.57 -4.65 21.82
C THR A 4 3.14 -5.79 20.91
N VAL A 5 2.09 -6.51 21.31
CA VAL A 5 1.50 -7.56 20.48
C VAL A 5 0.52 -6.86 19.54
N TYR A 6 0.85 -6.79 18.26
CA TYR A 6 -0.04 -6.22 17.24
C TYR A 6 -1.05 -7.28 16.77
N ASP A 7 -2.33 -6.92 16.69
CA ASP A 7 -3.33 -7.80 16.07
C ASP A 7 -3.24 -7.72 14.53
N LYS A 8 -2.79 -8.82 13.92
CA LYS A 8 -2.64 -8.92 12.46
C LYS A 8 -3.96 -8.78 11.71
N SER A 9 -5.07 -9.18 12.32
CA SER A 9 -6.42 -9.06 11.76
C SER A 9 -6.83 -7.59 11.68
N GLU A 10 -6.58 -6.84 12.76
CA GLU A 10 -6.86 -5.40 12.81
C GLU A 10 -5.97 -4.63 11.83
N LEU A 11 -4.67 -4.96 11.77
CA LEU A 11 -3.75 -4.36 10.81
C LEU A 11 -4.18 -4.66 9.36
N ARG A 12 -4.64 -5.88 9.07
CA ARG A 12 -5.20 -6.23 7.75
C ARG A 12 -6.45 -5.40 7.43
N ASN A 13 -7.34 -5.21 8.40
CA ASN A 13 -8.55 -4.40 8.20
C ASN A 13 -8.17 -2.94 7.97
N PHE A 14 -7.25 -2.39 8.75
CA PHE A 14 -6.72 -1.04 8.58
C PHE A 14 -6.16 -0.81 7.17
N VAL A 15 -5.39 -1.74 6.63
CA VAL A 15 -4.85 -1.65 5.26
C VAL A 15 -5.97 -1.67 4.21
N ASN A 16 -6.99 -2.53 4.38
CA ASN A 16 -8.15 -2.56 3.49
C ASN A 16 -8.95 -1.26 3.52
N ASP A 17 -9.17 -0.71 4.71
CA ASP A 17 -9.90 0.54 4.92
C ASP A 17 -9.11 1.72 4.37
N SER A 18 -7.79 1.73 4.55
CA SER A 18 -6.90 2.75 3.99
C SER A 18 -6.96 2.78 2.45
N ILE A 19 -6.92 1.61 1.80
CA ILE A 19 -7.06 1.52 0.34
C ILE A 19 -8.46 1.97 -0.08
N SER A 20 -9.50 1.51 0.62
CA SER A 20 -10.89 1.85 0.29
C SER A 20 -11.18 3.34 0.46
N GLY A 21 -10.60 3.98 1.48
CA GLY A 21 -10.66 5.42 1.68
C GLY A 21 -9.97 6.18 0.54
N LYS A 22 -8.75 5.77 0.15
CA LYS A 22 -8.04 6.35 -1.00
C LYS A 22 -8.84 6.23 -2.30
N VAL A 23 -9.47 5.07 -2.54
CA VAL A 23 -10.34 4.84 -3.70
C VAL A 23 -11.51 5.82 -3.71
N LYS A 24 -12.24 5.94 -2.59
CA LYS A 24 -13.38 6.88 -2.50
C LYS A 24 -12.97 8.33 -2.76
N THR A 25 -11.85 8.75 -2.16
CA THR A 25 -11.29 10.09 -2.37
C THR A 25 -10.94 10.32 -3.85
N LEU A 26 -10.30 9.35 -4.49
CA LEU A 26 -9.90 9.47 -5.88
C LEU A 26 -11.10 9.40 -6.85
N GLU A 27 -12.12 8.60 -6.54
CA GLU A 27 -13.39 8.56 -7.27
C GLU A 27 -14.10 9.92 -7.19
N PHE A 28 -14.08 10.58 -6.03
CA PHE A 28 -14.62 11.93 -5.88
C PHE A 28 -13.89 12.94 -6.78
N TYR A 29 -12.55 12.99 -6.74
CA TYR A 29 -11.77 13.91 -7.57
C TYR A 29 -11.96 13.65 -9.06
N LEU A 30 -11.96 12.38 -9.48
CA LEU A 30 -12.18 12.02 -10.88
C LEU A 30 -13.55 12.49 -11.39
N ASN A 31 -14.61 12.28 -10.60
CA ASN A 31 -15.95 12.73 -10.97
C ASN A 31 -16.03 14.27 -11.03
N PHE A 32 -15.37 14.95 -10.09
CA PHE A 32 -15.28 16.41 -10.08
C PHE A 32 -14.58 16.94 -11.35
N SER A 33 -13.43 16.39 -11.71
CA SER A 33 -12.69 16.81 -12.92
C SER A 33 -13.45 16.49 -14.21
N LEU A 34 -14.18 15.37 -14.25
CA LEU A 34 -15.07 15.03 -15.37
C LEU A 34 -16.25 15.99 -15.52
N GLU A 35 -16.84 16.44 -14.42
CA GLU A 35 -17.92 17.43 -14.43
C GLU A 35 -17.39 18.79 -14.89
N ALA A 36 -16.29 19.26 -14.32
CA ALA A 36 -15.62 20.49 -14.75
C ALA A 36 -15.25 20.46 -16.24
N SER A 37 -14.78 19.31 -16.76
CA SER A 37 -14.48 19.16 -18.18
C SER A 37 -15.70 19.34 -19.09
N ARG A 38 -16.91 19.02 -18.63
CA ARG A 38 -18.15 19.13 -19.43
C ARG A 38 -18.62 20.57 -19.56
N ASP A 39 -18.34 21.40 -18.56
CA ASP A 39 -18.75 22.81 -18.53
C ASP A 39 -17.87 23.70 -19.43
N ILE A 40 -16.72 23.21 -19.89
CA ILE A 40 -15.81 23.96 -20.73
C ILE A 40 -16.33 24.03 -22.18
N LYS A 41 -16.48 25.25 -22.68
CA LYS A 41 -16.95 25.52 -24.05
C LYS A 41 -16.00 24.93 -25.09
N LYS A 42 -16.57 24.25 -26.08
CA LYS A 42 -15.84 23.64 -27.21
C LYS A 42 -15.46 24.68 -28.27
N THR A 43 -14.56 25.59 -27.94
CA THR A 43 -14.02 26.60 -28.85
C THR A 43 -12.51 26.73 -28.67
N SER A 44 -11.77 27.12 -29.72
CA SER A 44 -10.30 27.22 -29.72
C SER A 44 -9.71 28.03 -28.56
N LYS A 45 -10.45 29.03 -28.07
CA LYS A 45 -10.09 29.85 -26.90
C LYS A 45 -9.83 29.02 -25.63
N TYR A 46 -10.46 27.84 -25.49
CA TYR A 46 -10.37 26.99 -24.29
C TYR A 46 -9.59 25.69 -24.54
N ASP A 47 -8.88 25.54 -25.67
CA ASP A 47 -8.19 24.29 -26.01
C ASP A 47 -7.17 23.89 -24.95
N SER A 48 -6.31 24.82 -24.53
CA SER A 48 -5.29 24.57 -23.49
C SER A 48 -5.89 24.14 -22.15
N ILE A 49 -7.01 24.75 -21.71
CA ILE A 49 -7.68 24.37 -20.45
C ILE A 49 -8.28 22.96 -20.57
N ARG A 50 -8.81 22.61 -21.74
CA ARG A 50 -9.33 21.25 -21.98
C ARG A 50 -8.20 20.23 -21.96
N GLU A 51 -7.07 20.52 -22.59
CA GLU A 51 -5.90 19.63 -22.59
C GLU A 51 -5.39 19.37 -21.18
N GLU A 52 -5.25 20.42 -20.35
CA GLU A 52 -4.81 20.31 -18.95
C GLU A 52 -5.73 19.40 -18.12
N ILE A 53 -7.04 19.60 -18.21
CA ILE A 53 -8.01 18.77 -17.46
C ILE A 53 -8.02 17.32 -17.96
N GLN A 54 -7.82 17.08 -19.26
CA GLN A 54 -7.72 15.72 -19.78
C GLN A 54 -6.45 15.03 -19.29
N GLU A 55 -5.34 15.74 -19.16
CA GLU A 55 -4.11 15.22 -18.54
C GLU A 55 -4.34 14.88 -17.06
N GLU A 56 -5.03 15.76 -16.31
CA GLU A 56 -5.40 15.50 -14.92
C GLU A 56 -6.26 14.24 -14.78
N ILE A 57 -7.32 14.11 -15.57
CA ILE A 57 -8.20 12.92 -15.59
C ILE A 57 -7.37 11.65 -15.87
N TYR A 58 -6.47 11.70 -16.86
CA TYR A 58 -5.61 10.56 -17.19
C TYR A 58 -4.70 10.15 -16.02
N LEU A 59 -4.14 11.11 -15.28
CA LEU A 59 -3.32 10.83 -14.10
C LEU A 59 -4.16 10.21 -12.96
N LEU A 60 -5.37 10.72 -12.74
CA LEU A 60 -6.32 10.17 -11.75
C LEU A 60 -6.71 8.74 -12.10
N ASP A 61 -7.03 8.44 -13.36
CA ASP A 61 -7.35 7.09 -13.82
C ASP A 61 -6.18 6.12 -13.62
N LYS A 62 -4.95 6.54 -13.93
CA LYS A 62 -3.75 5.72 -13.70
C LYS A 62 -3.58 5.37 -12.23
N GLN A 63 -3.82 6.32 -11.33
CA GLN A 63 -3.79 6.08 -9.88
C GLN A 63 -4.92 5.15 -9.44
N MET A 64 -6.12 5.30 -10.03
CA MET A 64 -7.28 4.46 -9.74
C MET A 64 -7.00 2.99 -10.07
N VAL A 65 -6.42 2.73 -11.24
CA VAL A 65 -6.01 1.38 -11.66
C VAL A 65 -5.05 0.76 -10.63
N SER A 66 -4.07 1.53 -10.14
CA SER A 66 -3.14 1.07 -9.12
C SER A 66 -3.86 0.68 -7.82
N LEU A 67 -4.76 1.53 -7.31
CA LEU A 67 -5.51 1.26 -6.10
C LEU A 67 -6.46 0.05 -6.23
N LYS A 68 -7.17 -0.07 -7.37
CA LYS A 68 -8.03 -1.23 -7.64
C LYS A 68 -7.22 -2.52 -7.74
N ASN A 69 -6.00 -2.46 -8.27
CA ASN A 69 -5.07 -3.60 -8.26
C ASN A 69 -4.65 -3.96 -6.84
N MET A 70 -4.32 -2.98 -5.98
CA MET A 70 -4.05 -3.26 -4.55
C MET A 70 -5.26 -3.90 -3.85
N GLN A 71 -6.50 -3.44 -4.12
CA GLN A 71 -7.70 -4.10 -3.57
C GLN A 71 -7.82 -5.55 -4.04
N ARG A 72 -7.49 -5.84 -5.30
CA ARG A 72 -7.52 -7.20 -5.85
C ARG A 72 -6.48 -8.09 -5.18
N GLU A 73 -5.27 -7.60 -5.01
CA GLU A 73 -4.20 -8.36 -4.34
C GLU A 73 -4.50 -8.57 -2.86
N MET A 74 -5.07 -7.59 -2.14
CA MET A 74 -5.50 -7.74 -0.75
C MET A 74 -6.53 -8.86 -0.55
N ARG A 75 -7.35 -9.19 -1.57
CA ARG A 75 -8.28 -10.33 -1.49
C ARG A 75 -7.55 -11.68 -1.40
N ARG A 76 -6.32 -11.76 -1.91
CA ARG A 76 -5.47 -12.95 -1.83
C ARG A 76 -4.68 -13.02 -0.52
N VAL A 77 -4.62 -11.94 0.23
CA VAL A 77 -3.90 -11.86 1.51
C VAL A 77 -4.73 -12.53 2.61
N LEU A 78 -4.31 -13.73 3.00
CA LEU A 78 -4.93 -14.52 4.05
C LEU A 78 -4.35 -14.19 5.42
N ASN A 79 -5.22 -14.07 6.42
CA ASN A 79 -4.83 -13.92 7.82
C ASN A 79 -4.51 -15.31 8.42
N SER A 80 -3.38 -15.90 8.03
CA SER A 80 -2.96 -17.23 8.51
C SER A 80 -1.73 -17.13 9.39
N VAL A 81 -1.70 -17.91 10.48
CA VAL A 81 -0.53 -17.99 11.36
C VAL A 81 0.64 -18.67 10.62
N SER A 82 1.85 -18.20 10.86
CA SER A 82 3.06 -18.73 10.23
C SER A 82 4.32 -18.30 10.97
N ASP A 83 5.22 -19.24 11.22
CA ASP A 83 6.55 -18.92 11.77
C ASP A 83 7.52 -18.41 10.70
N LYS A 84 7.16 -18.61 9.42
CA LYS A 84 7.92 -18.15 8.26
C LYS A 84 7.24 -16.98 7.57
N VAL A 85 8.04 -16.03 7.10
CA VAL A 85 7.59 -14.90 6.30
C VAL A 85 6.97 -15.38 4.99
N LYS A 86 5.72 -15.01 4.76
CA LYS A 86 4.94 -15.29 3.54
C LYS A 86 3.96 -14.15 3.26
N LEU A 87 3.18 -14.27 2.19
CA LEU A 87 2.08 -13.33 1.93
C LEU A 87 1.10 -13.31 3.12
N GLY A 88 0.82 -12.12 3.62
CA GLY A 88 0.00 -11.86 4.80
C GLY A 88 0.76 -11.87 6.12
N SER A 89 2.08 -12.09 6.12
CA SER A 89 2.90 -12.01 7.34
C SER A 89 3.08 -10.56 7.78
N LEU A 90 2.97 -10.36 9.10
CA LEU A 90 3.51 -9.18 9.76
C LEU A 90 4.93 -9.52 10.25
N VAL A 91 5.91 -8.74 9.80
CA VAL A 91 7.33 -8.96 10.08
C VAL A 91 7.86 -7.76 10.85
N ILE A 92 8.37 -8.00 12.05
CA ILE A 92 9.00 -6.98 12.88
C ILE A 92 10.50 -7.20 12.81
N THR A 93 11.24 -6.22 12.31
CA THR A 93 12.70 -6.21 12.35
C THR A 93 13.19 -5.23 13.41
N ASN A 94 14.49 -5.29 13.71
CA ASN A 94 15.15 -4.31 14.57
C ASN A 94 15.23 -2.89 13.97
N LYS A 95 14.78 -2.68 12.73
CA LYS A 95 14.77 -1.36 12.05
C LYS A 95 13.39 -0.88 11.64
N ALA A 96 12.49 -1.78 11.25
CA ALA A 96 11.19 -1.43 10.68
C ALA A 96 10.17 -2.55 10.84
N ARG A 97 8.91 -2.22 10.57
CA ARG A 97 7.78 -3.16 10.62
C ARG A 97 7.18 -3.27 9.22
N PHE A 98 7.08 -4.49 8.72
CA PHE A 98 6.63 -4.77 7.36
C PHE A 98 5.38 -5.63 7.37
N TYR A 99 4.40 -5.26 6.57
CA TYR A 99 3.26 -6.11 6.28
C TYR A 99 3.34 -6.58 4.83
N ILE A 100 3.64 -7.87 4.64
CA ILE A 100 3.83 -8.47 3.32
C ILE A 100 2.45 -8.66 2.70
N SER A 101 2.03 -7.72 1.87
CA SER A 101 0.67 -7.64 1.36
C SER A 101 0.63 -6.97 0.00
N VAL A 102 0.57 -5.65 -0.04
CA VAL A 102 0.41 -4.82 -1.24
C VAL A 102 1.26 -3.57 -1.14
N SER A 103 1.53 -2.92 -2.27
CA SER A 103 2.35 -1.71 -2.35
C SER A 103 1.63 -0.44 -1.87
N LEU A 104 1.04 -0.46 -0.67
CA LEU A 104 0.40 0.72 -0.07
C LEU A 104 1.45 1.73 0.46
N GLY A 105 2.65 1.24 0.79
CA GLY A 105 3.74 2.08 1.29
C GLY A 105 3.69 2.27 2.81
N GLU A 106 4.19 3.42 3.26
CA GLU A 106 4.24 3.76 4.69
C GLU A 106 2.86 4.09 5.25
N PHE A 107 2.56 3.62 6.45
CA PHE A 107 1.39 3.99 7.23
C PHE A 107 1.67 3.92 8.73
N PHE A 108 0.79 4.53 9.52
CA PHE A 108 0.83 4.47 10.97
C PHE A 108 -0.32 3.61 11.48
N PHE A 109 -0.01 2.66 12.35
CA PHE A 109 -0.96 1.78 13.01
C PHE A 109 -0.59 1.72 14.50
N GLU A 110 -1.56 2.00 15.37
CA GLU A 110 -1.35 2.07 16.84
C GLU A 110 -0.20 3.00 17.27
N GLY A 111 0.03 4.08 16.51
CA GLY A 111 1.11 5.05 16.78
C GLY A 111 2.49 4.60 16.30
N ASP A 112 2.62 3.38 15.80
CA ASP A 112 3.84 2.84 15.22
C ASP A 112 3.85 2.94 13.70
N ARG A 113 5.05 3.08 13.14
CA ARG A 113 5.26 3.13 11.69
C ARG A 113 5.39 1.74 11.10
N PHE A 114 4.62 1.48 10.05
CA PHE A 114 4.61 0.23 9.28
C PHE A 114 4.77 0.51 7.78
N TYR A 115 5.21 -0.52 7.06
CA TYR A 115 5.30 -0.52 5.60
C TYR A 115 4.51 -1.69 5.04
N ALA A 116 3.46 -1.40 4.28
CA ALA A 116 2.77 -2.41 3.48
C ALA A 116 3.49 -2.50 2.14
N ILE A 117 4.09 -3.66 1.90
CA ILE A 117 4.91 -3.92 0.71
C ILE A 117 4.40 -5.16 -0.02
N SER A 118 4.45 -5.15 -1.34
CA SER A 118 4.08 -6.33 -2.13
C SER A 118 5.15 -7.43 -2.01
N PRO A 119 4.76 -8.71 -2.19
CA PRO A 119 5.69 -9.83 -2.15
C PRO A 119 6.78 -9.78 -3.25
N GLU A 120 6.56 -9.03 -4.32
CA GLU A 120 7.53 -8.82 -5.42
C GLU A 120 8.60 -7.77 -5.10
N SER A 121 8.43 -6.99 -4.02
CA SER A 121 9.41 -5.97 -3.64
C SER A 121 10.75 -6.61 -3.22
N PRO A 122 11.92 -5.99 -3.51
CA PRO A 122 13.22 -6.55 -3.14
C PRO A 122 13.36 -6.86 -1.64
N MET A 123 12.76 -6.02 -0.80
CA MET A 123 12.72 -6.22 0.66
C MET A 123 11.90 -7.45 1.02
N ALA A 124 10.68 -7.60 0.48
CA ALA A 124 9.86 -8.77 0.74
C ALA A 124 10.54 -10.06 0.23
N GLN A 125 11.07 -10.05 -0.99
CA GLN A 125 11.77 -11.20 -1.58
C GLN A 125 12.95 -11.66 -0.74
N THR A 126 13.71 -10.73 -0.15
CA THR A 126 14.83 -11.07 0.73
C THR A 126 14.35 -11.77 2.01
N MET A 127 13.21 -11.34 2.55
CA MET A 127 12.64 -11.90 3.78
C MET A 127 11.82 -13.19 3.57
N MET A 128 11.37 -13.48 2.34
CA MET A 128 10.50 -14.61 2.08
C MET A 128 11.08 -15.94 2.58
N GLY A 129 10.30 -16.66 3.40
CA GLY A 129 10.70 -17.94 3.97
C GLY A 129 11.61 -17.87 5.21
N MET A 130 12.13 -16.69 5.54
CA MET A 130 12.89 -16.46 6.79
C MET A 130 11.96 -16.52 8.01
N GLN A 131 12.55 -16.66 9.19
CA GLN A 131 11.85 -16.74 10.48
C GLN A 131 12.50 -15.80 11.51
N ALA A 132 11.89 -15.70 12.70
CA ALA A 132 12.45 -14.93 13.81
C ALA A 132 13.87 -15.43 14.18
N GLY A 133 14.79 -14.49 14.40
CA GLY A 133 16.21 -14.72 14.64
C GLY A 133 17.08 -14.71 13.38
N ASP A 134 16.48 -14.80 12.18
CA ASP A 134 17.26 -14.74 10.95
C ASP A 134 17.70 -13.29 10.66
N SER A 135 18.90 -13.15 10.09
CA SER A 135 19.48 -11.87 9.69
C SER A 135 19.71 -11.79 8.19
N PHE A 136 19.51 -10.60 7.62
CA PHE A 136 19.76 -10.32 6.21
C PHE A 136 20.41 -8.95 6.02
N ILE A 137 21.04 -8.76 4.86
CA ILE A 137 21.61 -7.48 4.46
C ILE A 137 20.89 -7.02 3.20
N LEU A 138 20.31 -5.82 3.25
CA LEU A 138 19.77 -5.16 2.06
C LEU A 138 20.38 -3.77 1.95
N ASN A 139 20.88 -3.41 0.76
CA ASN A 139 21.51 -2.10 0.50
C ASN A 139 22.61 -1.74 1.52
N ARG A 140 23.42 -2.73 1.92
CA ARG A 140 24.50 -2.61 2.93
C ARG A 140 24.01 -2.34 4.37
N ILE A 141 22.71 -2.42 4.63
CA ILE A 141 22.12 -2.30 5.95
C ILE A 141 21.76 -3.70 6.45
N GLY A 142 22.39 -4.12 7.55
CA GLY A 142 22.05 -5.35 8.25
C GLY A 142 20.77 -5.19 9.07
N GLN A 143 19.87 -6.17 8.97
CA GLN A 143 18.63 -6.26 9.71
C GLN A 143 18.44 -7.66 10.26
N GLU A 144 17.76 -7.74 11.40
CA GLU A 144 17.39 -8.99 12.05
C GLU A 144 15.87 -9.03 12.19
N ILE A 145 15.27 -10.17 11.86
CA ILE A 145 13.85 -10.43 12.08
C ILE A 145 13.66 -10.77 13.55
N VAL A 146 12.95 -9.91 14.27
CA VAL A 146 12.67 -10.08 15.71
C VAL A 146 11.42 -10.94 15.90
N GLU A 147 10.37 -10.70 15.13
CA GLU A 147 9.10 -11.44 15.23
C GLU A 147 8.43 -11.58 13.86
N VAL A 148 7.70 -12.68 13.69
CA VAL A 148 6.83 -12.96 12.54
C VAL A 148 5.47 -13.41 13.07
N PHE A 149 4.40 -12.84 12.53
CA PHE A 149 3.02 -13.16 12.88
C PHE A 149 2.22 -13.68 11.69
#